data_AF-A0AAD8BSY1-F1
#
_entry.id   AF-A0AAD8BSY1-F1
#
_cell.length_a   1.000
_cell.length_b   1.000
_cell.length_c   1.000
_cell.angle_alpha   90.00
_cell.angle_beta   90.00
_cell.angle_gamma   90.00
#
_symmetry.space_group_name_H-M   'P 1'
#
loop_
_entity.id
_entity.type
_entity.pdbx_description
1 polymer ?
#
loop_
_entity_poly.entity_id
_entity_poly.type
_entity_poly.pdbx_seq_one_letter_code
_entity_poly.pdbx_strand_id
1 'polypeptide(L)'
;MFLGYNGTTYELLVSFCNFLSYTVVGVTCIYKAPQVYAVVSSGSSLGIAIPSLTLEFTSYTIETGYQYGMGYPLDTYFETTLMWAQDVILFWVVLENRKMVNLRLTPYIALYPFTITRNSGGKVKISLMYIPLSA
;
A
#
# COMPACT_ATOMS: atom_id res chain seq x y z
N MET A 1 31.92 -23.16 11.48
CA MET A 1 32.68 -22.12 12.20
C MET A 1 32.10 -20.76 11.83
N PHE A 2 31.09 -20.27 12.56
CA PHE A 2 30.72 -18.85 12.57
C PHE A 2 30.24 -18.52 13.99
N LEU A 3 31.17 -17.90 14.71
CA LEU A 3 31.08 -17.09 15.94
C LEU A 3 30.25 -17.63 17.12
N GLY A 4 30.94 -17.85 18.24
CA GLY A 4 30.35 -18.10 19.55
C GLY A 4 29.50 -16.91 19.99
N TYR A 5 28.20 -16.99 19.70
CA TYR A 5 27.17 -16.11 20.21
C TYR A 5 26.49 -16.83 21.38
N ASN A 6 26.49 -16.21 22.56
CA ASN A 6 25.88 -16.80 23.75
C ASN A 6 24.37 -16.90 23.57
N GLY A 7 23.73 -17.86 24.24
CA GLY A 7 22.31 -18.09 24.02
C GLY A 7 21.42 -16.88 24.34
N THR A 8 21.83 -16.08 25.30
CA THR A 8 21.14 -14.86 25.72
C THR A 8 21.22 -13.73 24.68
N THR A 9 22.27 -13.66 23.85
CA THR A 9 22.40 -12.58 22.86
C THR A 9 21.52 -12.81 21.63
N TYR A 10 21.19 -14.06 21.28
CA TYR A 10 20.22 -14.33 20.21
C TYR A 10 18.79 -13.99 20.65
N GLU A 11 18.42 -14.29 21.89
CA GLU A 11 17.07 -14.00 22.42
C GLU A 11 16.82 -12.50 22.46
N LEU A 12 17.82 -11.73 22.90
CA LEU A 12 17.74 -10.27 22.94
C LEU A 12 17.60 -9.68 21.53
N LEU A 13 18.34 -10.21 20.55
CA LEU A 13 18.25 -9.78 19.15
C LEU A 13 16.85 -10.05 18.57
N VAL A 14 16.32 -11.26 18.75
CA VAL A 14 14.99 -11.64 18.25
C VAL A 14 13.89 -10.80 18.91
N SER A 15 13.98 -10.58 20.22
CA SER A 15 13.04 -9.71 20.96
C SER A 15 13.07 -8.28 20.43
N PHE A 16 14.27 -7.74 20.16
CA PHE A 16 14.41 -6.42 19.57
C PHE A 16 13.82 -6.35 18.16
N CYS A 17 14.10 -7.33 17.28
CA CYS A 17 13.49 -7.40 15.96
C CYS A 17 11.97 -7.44 16.01
N ASN A 18 11.38 -8.26 16.88
CA ASN A 18 9.94 -8.35 17.06
C ASN A 18 9.35 -7.02 17.55
N PHE A 19 10.02 -6.36 18.49
CA PHE A 19 9.62 -5.04 18.96
C PHE A 19 9.58 -4.01 17.82
N LEU A 20 10.60 -3.98 16.96
CA LEU A 20 10.61 -3.10 15.77
C LEU A 20 9.46 -3.46 14.83
N SER A 21 9.27 -4.73 14.49
CA SER A 21 8.20 -5.16 13.60
C SER A 21 6.81 -4.73 14.09
N TYR A 22 6.50 -4.91 15.38
CA TYR A 22 5.23 -4.45 15.94
C TYR A 22 5.10 -2.93 15.94
N THR A 23 6.20 -2.21 16.16
CA THR A 23 6.20 -0.75 16.11
C THR A 23 5.90 -0.25 14.70
N VAL A 24 6.46 -0.88 13.66
CA VAL A 24 6.17 -0.54 12.26
C VAL A 24 4.68 -0.75 11.95
N VAL A 25 4.11 -1.89 12.34
CA VAL A 25 2.66 -2.14 12.18
C VAL A 25 1.83 -1.09 12.92
N GLY A 26 2.24 -0.70 14.14
CA GLY A 26 1.55 0.34 14.91
C GLY A 26 1.60 1.73 14.24
N VAL A 27 2.75 2.12 13.72
CA VAL A 27 2.94 3.43 13.05
C VAL A 27 2.22 3.46 11.70
N THR A 28 2.26 2.36 10.94
CA THR A 28 1.58 2.28 9.63
C THR A 28 0.07 2.44 9.75
N CYS A 29 -0.55 2.03 10.86
CA CYS A 29 -1.98 2.26 11.12
C CYS A 29 -2.40 3.74 11.20
N ILE A 30 -1.49 4.65 11.55
CA ILE A 30 -1.78 6.09 11.69
C ILE A 30 -1.10 6.95 10.61
N TYR A 31 -0.30 6.34 9.75
CA TYR A 31 0.54 7.04 8.77
C TYR A 31 -0.23 7.98 7.84
N LYS A 32 -1.41 7.57 7.38
CA LYS A 32 -2.27 8.37 6.47
C LYS A 32 -3.21 9.32 7.18
N ALA A 33 -3.44 9.15 8.49
CA ALA A 33 -4.31 10.02 9.28
C ALA A 33 -3.99 11.53 9.17
N PRO A 34 -2.73 12.00 9.25
CA PRO A 34 -2.44 13.43 9.11
C PRO A 34 -2.74 13.96 7.70
N GLN A 35 -2.53 13.16 6.65
CA GLN A 35 -2.86 13.56 5.28
C GLN A 35 -4.38 13.68 5.09
N VAL A 36 -5.16 12.75 5.62
CA VAL A 36 -6.64 12.82 5.61
C VAL A 36 -7.12 14.04 6.40
N TYR A 37 -6.60 14.23 7.61
CA TYR A 37 -6.95 15.37 8.46
C TYR A 37 -6.67 16.71 7.78
N ALA A 38 -5.52 16.83 7.09
CA ALA A 38 -5.17 18.06 6.38
C ALA A 38 -6.21 18.42 5.31
N VAL A 39 -6.72 17.44 4.54
CA VAL A 39 -7.75 17.68 3.51
C VAL A 39 -9.10 18.04 4.13
N VAL A 40 -9.49 17.35 5.20
CA VAL A 40 -10.76 17.60 5.89
C VAL A 40 -10.74 18.98 6.55
N SER A 41 -9.64 19.33 7.22
CA SER A 41 -9.49 20.60 7.94
C SER A 41 -9.35 21.80 7.00
N SER A 42 -8.70 21.65 5.85
CA SER A 42 -8.55 22.74 4.88
C SER A 42 -9.80 22.94 4.03
N GLY A 43 -10.67 21.92 3.94
CA GLY A 43 -11.75 21.88 2.97
C GLY A 43 -11.28 21.93 1.51
N SER A 44 -9.98 21.73 1.26
CA SER A 44 -9.36 21.83 -0.06
C SER A 44 -8.18 20.87 -0.20
N SER A 45 -8.23 20.02 -1.22
CA SER A 45 -7.19 19.06 -1.56
C SER A 45 -6.18 19.61 -2.57
N LEU A 46 -6.16 20.92 -2.84
CA LEU A 46 -5.27 21.53 -3.84
C LEU A 46 -3.78 21.30 -3.55
N GLY A 47 -3.40 21.14 -2.28
CA GLY A 47 -2.02 20.83 -1.87
C GLY A 47 -1.58 19.38 -2.14
N ILE A 48 -2.49 18.49 -2.53
CA ILE A 48 -2.18 17.08 -2.83
C ILE A 48 -2.28 16.85 -4.33
N ALA A 49 -1.18 16.41 -4.95
CA ALA A 49 -1.17 16.07 -6.36
C ALA A 49 -1.84 14.72 -6.62
N ILE A 50 -2.94 14.70 -7.39
CA ILE A 50 -3.62 13.46 -7.79
C ILE A 50 -2.66 12.44 -8.43
N PRO A 51 -1.75 12.82 -9.36
CA PRO A 51 -0.82 11.85 -9.94
C PRO A 51 0.10 11.19 -8.91
N SER A 52 0.49 11.93 -7.87
CA SER A 52 1.30 11.39 -6.77
C SER A 52 0.52 10.36 -5.96
N LEU A 53 -0.74 10.67 -5.64
CA LEU A 53 -1.61 9.75 -4.91
C LEU A 53 -1.91 8.48 -5.72
N THR A 54 -2.11 8.62 -7.04
CA THR A 54 -2.28 7.46 -7.93
C THR A 54 -1.00 6.61 -8.02
N LEU A 55 0.18 7.24 -8.06
CA LEU A 55 1.46 6.52 -8.05
C LEU A 55 1.69 5.77 -6.75
N GLU A 56 1.33 6.37 -5.61
CA GLU A 56 1.41 5.71 -4.31
C GLU A 56 0.49 4.47 -4.26
N PHE A 57 -0.77 4.64 -4.64
CA PHE A 57 -1.74 3.54 -4.74
C PHE A 57 -1.26 2.42 -5.67
N THR A 58 -0.69 2.78 -6.83
CA THR A 58 -0.14 1.84 -7.81
C THR A 58 1.07 1.09 -7.25
N SER A 59 1.95 1.79 -6.51
CA SER A 59 3.15 1.19 -5.92
C SER A 59 2.79 0.14 -4.88
N TYR A 60 1.87 0.46 -3.96
CA TYR A 60 1.39 -0.51 -2.96
C TYR A 60 0.67 -1.70 -3.59
N THR A 61 -0.07 -1.46 -4.69
CA THR A 61 -0.72 -2.53 -5.45
C THR A 61 0.30 -3.50 -6.06
N ILE A 62 1.36 -2.98 -6.69
CA ILE A 62 2.42 -3.80 -7.30
C ILE A 62 3.17 -4.59 -6.22
N GLU A 63 3.52 -3.95 -5.11
CA GLU A 63 4.25 -4.56 -4.01
C GLU A 63 3.46 -5.71 -3.36
N THR A 64 2.20 -5.45 -3.00
CA THR A 64 1.28 -6.47 -2.45
C THR A 64 1.11 -7.63 -3.42
N GLY A 65 0.94 -7.32 -4.72
CA GLY A 65 0.83 -8.31 -5.77
C GLY A 65 2.08 -9.19 -5.95
N TYR A 66 3.26 -8.58 -5.85
CA TYR A 66 4.53 -9.29 -5.90
C TYR A 66 4.66 -10.25 -4.72
N GLN A 67 4.36 -9.78 -3.51
CA GLN A 67 4.51 -10.61 -2.31
C GLN A 67 3.52 -11.77 -2.26
N TYR A 68 2.26 -11.52 -2.65
CA TYR A 68 1.27 -12.56 -2.86
C TYR A 68 1.71 -13.57 -3.94
N GLY A 69 2.26 -13.07 -5.05
CA GLY A 69 2.77 -13.88 -6.14
C GLY A 69 3.91 -14.83 -5.77
N MET A 70 4.81 -14.35 -4.92
CA MET A 70 5.92 -15.14 -4.37
C MET A 70 5.47 -16.11 -3.27
N GLY A 71 4.20 -16.06 -2.85
CA GLY A 71 3.66 -16.96 -1.83
C GLY A 71 4.18 -16.65 -0.43
N TYR A 72 4.57 -15.40 -0.16
CA TYR A 72 4.95 -14.99 1.19
C TYR A 72 3.74 -15.05 2.13
N PRO A 73 3.95 -15.35 3.42
CA PRO A 73 2.88 -15.31 4.41
C PRO A 73 2.35 -13.88 4.56
N LEU A 74 1.07 -13.73 4.89
CA LEU A 74 0.40 -12.44 5.05
C LEU A 74 1.14 -11.54 6.04
N ASP A 75 1.67 -12.09 7.13
CA ASP A 75 2.39 -11.35 8.16
C ASP A 75 3.59 -10.54 7.61
N THR A 76 4.18 -10.99 6.49
CA THR A 76 5.32 -10.30 5.85
C THR A 76 4.92 -9.02 5.12
N TYR A 77 3.67 -8.92 4.65
CA TYR A 77 3.20 -7.79 3.85
C TYR A 77 1.90 -7.17 4.39
N PHE A 78 1.57 -7.52 5.63
CA PHE A 78 0.40 -7.02 6.31
C PHE A 78 0.45 -5.49 6.45
N GLU A 79 1.62 -4.94 6.76
CA GLU A 79 1.85 -3.49 6.81
C GLU A 79 1.53 -2.81 5.46
N THR A 80 2.00 -3.37 4.35
CA THR A 80 1.74 -2.85 3.00
C THR A 80 0.26 -2.93 2.64
N THR A 81 -0.41 -4.01 3.05
CA THR A 81 -1.86 -4.18 2.86
C THR A 81 -2.67 -3.16 3.67
N LEU A 82 -2.27 -2.89 4.92
CA LEU A 82 -2.88 -1.86 5.75
C LEU A 82 -2.68 -0.45 5.19
N MET A 83 -1.48 -0.14 4.67
CA MET A 83 -1.21 1.13 4.01
C MET A 83 -2.07 1.30 2.75
N TRP A 84 -2.20 0.26 1.93
CA TRP A 84 -3.06 0.26 0.75
C TRP A 84 -4.52 0.56 1.10
N ALA A 85 -5.07 -0.06 2.16
CA ALA A 85 -6.44 0.20 2.62
C ALA A 85 -6.66 1.65 3.06
N GLN A 86 -5.69 2.24 3.75
CA GLN A 86 -5.76 3.65 4.16
C GLN A 86 -5.61 4.61 2.97
N ASP A 87 -4.81 4.24 1.97
CA ASP A 87 -4.63 5.05 0.77
C ASP A 87 -5.91 5.13 -0.06
N VAL A 88 -6.72 4.05 -0.11
CA VAL A 88 -8.07 4.07 -0.70
C VAL A 88 -8.97 5.11 -0.02
N ILE A 89 -8.94 5.18 1.32
CA ILE A 89 -9.72 6.16 2.09
C ILE A 89 -9.28 7.59 1.73
N LEU A 90 -7.97 7.85 1.69
CA LEU A 90 -7.44 9.16 1.30
C LEU A 90 -7.81 9.51 -0.15
N PHE A 91 -7.73 8.55 -1.07
CA PHE A 91 -8.15 8.69 -2.46
C PHE A 91 -9.59 9.16 -2.57
N TRP A 92 -10.49 8.53 -1.81
CA TRP A 92 -11.89 8.90 -1.75
C TRP A 92 -12.08 10.35 -1.26
N VAL A 93 -11.48 10.69 -0.12
CA VAL A 93 -11.60 12.03 0.51
C VAL A 93 -11.09 13.13 -0.42
N VAL A 94 -9.95 12.91 -1.09
CA VAL A 94 -9.37 13.89 -2.04
C VAL A 94 -10.26 14.08 -3.27
N LEU A 95 -10.77 12.99 -3.86
CA LEU A 95 -11.65 13.09 -5.02
C LEU A 95 -12.97 13.79 -4.70
N GLU A 96 -13.57 13.45 -3.56
CA GLU A 96 -14.80 14.05 -3.06
C GLU A 96 -14.64 15.56 -2.89
N ASN A 97 -13.53 15.97 -2.28
CA ASN A 97 -13.23 17.38 -2.08
C ASN A 97 -13.10 18.16 -3.41
N ARG A 98 -12.54 17.56 -4.47
CA ARG A 98 -12.44 18.22 -5.79
C ARG A 98 -13.72 18.16 -6.62
N LYS A 99 -14.77 17.50 -6.13
CA LYS A 99 -15.97 17.15 -6.92
C LYS A 99 -15.64 16.43 -8.23
N MET A 100 -14.47 15.81 -8.30
CA MET A 100 -13.99 15.04 -9.45
C MET A 100 -14.39 13.56 -9.33
N VAL A 101 -15.25 13.22 -8.35
CA VAL A 101 -15.83 11.87 -8.20
C VAL A 101 -16.77 11.62 -9.37
N ASN A 102 -16.21 11.13 -10.47
CA ASN A 102 -17.00 10.45 -11.48
C ASN A 102 -17.30 9.06 -10.90
N LEU A 103 -18.45 8.89 -10.25
CA LEU A 103 -18.90 7.64 -9.62
C LEU A 103 -18.80 6.43 -10.57
N ARG A 104 -18.81 6.69 -11.88
CA ARG A 104 -18.61 5.71 -12.95
C ARG A 104 -17.16 5.22 -13.11
N LEU A 105 -16.16 6.04 -12.82
CA LEU A 105 -14.73 5.70 -12.95
C LEU A 105 -14.13 5.12 -11.67
N THR A 106 -14.73 5.42 -10.52
CA THR A 106 -14.33 4.91 -9.20
C THR A 106 -14.22 3.38 -9.11
N PRO A 107 -15.13 2.56 -9.67
CA PRO A 107 -14.96 1.11 -9.65
C PRO A 107 -13.77 0.63 -10.49
N TYR A 108 -13.40 1.33 -11.56
CA TYR A 108 -12.27 0.92 -12.41
C TYR A 108 -10.91 1.13 -11.71
N ILE A 109 -10.77 2.19 -10.93
CA ILE A 109 -9.58 2.45 -10.11
C ILE A 109 -9.49 1.43 -8.96
N ALA A 110 -10.63 1.11 -8.33
CA ALA A 110 -10.70 0.10 -7.27
C ALA A 110 -10.50 -1.34 -7.79
N LEU A 111 -10.85 -1.63 -9.05
CA LEU A 111 -10.67 -2.96 -9.67
C LEU A 111 -9.29 -3.16 -10.29
N TYR A 112 -8.53 -2.09 -10.57
CA TYR A 112 -7.15 -2.16 -11.05
C TYR A 112 -6.28 -3.14 -10.23
N PRO A 113 -6.26 -3.09 -8.87
CA PRO A 113 -5.51 -4.06 -8.05
C PRO A 113 -6.05 -5.50 -8.09
N PHE A 114 -7.32 -5.70 -8.48
CA PHE A 114 -7.92 -7.04 -8.58
C PHE A 114 -7.58 -7.76 -9.89
N THR A 115 -6.98 -7.08 -10.87
CA THR A 115 -6.54 -7.72 -12.12
C THR A 115 -5.25 -8.54 -11.97
N ILE A 116 -4.71 -8.67 -10.74
CA ILE A 116 -3.61 -9.57 -10.41
C ILE A 116 -4.14 -11.02 -10.42
N THR A 117 -4.39 -11.56 -11.61
CA THR A 117 -4.76 -12.95 -11.79
C THR A 117 -3.52 -13.83 -11.79
N ARG A 118 -3.45 -14.79 -10.87
CA ARG A 118 -2.47 -15.88 -10.88
C ARG A 118 -2.71 -16.76 -12.10
N ASN A 119 -1.79 -16.76 -13.07
CA ASN A 119 -1.84 -17.71 -14.18
C ASN A 119 -1.44 -19.11 -13.69
N SER A 120 -1.96 -20.15 -14.32
CA SER A 120 -1.79 -21.58 -13.97
C SER A 120 -0.33 -22.08 -13.97
N GLY A 121 0.64 -21.24 -14.33
CA GLY A 121 2.09 -21.52 -14.30
C GLY A 121 2.87 -20.77 -13.19
N GLY A 122 2.20 -20.18 -12.20
CA GLY A 122 2.86 -19.54 -11.04
C GLY A 122 3.50 -18.18 -11.31
N LYS A 123 3.31 -17.60 -12.50
CA LYS A 123 3.79 -16.25 -12.84
C LYS A 123 2.67 -15.22 -12.65
N VAL A 124 2.95 -14.18 -11.88
CA VAL A 124 2.08 -13.00 -11.79
C VAL A 124 2.15 -12.23 -13.09
N LYS A 125 1.00 -11.97 -13.71
CA LYS A 125 0.90 -11.11 -14.90
C LYS A 125 0.33 -9.77 -14.44
N ILE A 126 1.19 -8.76 -14.28
CA ILE A 126 0.75 -7.38 -14.05
C ILE A 126 0.28 -6.85 -15.41
N SER A 127 -1.03 -6.83 -15.62
CA SER A 127 -1.61 -6.26 -16.84
C SER A 127 -1.63 -4.73 -16.71
N LEU A 128 -0.51 -4.08 -17.03
CA LEU A 128 -0.48 -2.63 -17.26
C LEU A 128 -1.48 -2.31 -18.38
N MET A 129 -2.62 -1.72 -18.02
CA MET A 129 -3.54 -1.14 -18.99
C MET A 129 -2.78 -0.03 -19.72
N TYR A 130 -2.48 -0.27 -21.00
CA TYR A 130 -1.98 0.75 -21.91
C TYR A 130 -2.93 1.96 -21.82
N ILE A 131 -2.44 3.08 -21.31
CA ILE A 131 -3.05 4.38 -21.54
C ILE A 131 -2.55 4.79 -22.92
N PRO A 132 -3.36 4.76 -24.00
CA PRO A 132 -2.96 5.43 -25.22
C PRO A 132 -2.95 6.92 -24.88
N LEU A 133 -1.74 7.49 -24.71
CA LEU A 133 -1.58 8.93 -24.93
C LEU A 133 -1.88 9.14 -26.42
N SER A 134 -3.11 9.53 -26.74
CA SER A 134 -3.40 10.18 -28.01
C SER A 134 -2.78 11.58 -27.93
N ALA A 135 -1.60 11.73 -28.53
CA ALA A 135 -1.14 13.02 -29.03
C ALA A 135 -1.86 13.33 -30.35
#